data_AF-L8H4C6-F1
#
_entry.id   AF-L8H4C6-F1
#
_cell.length_a   1.000
_cell.length_b   1.000
_cell.length_c   1.000
_cell.angle_alpha   90.00
_cell.angle_beta   90.00
_cell.angle_gamma   90.00
#
_symmetry.space_group_name_H-M   'P 1'
#
loop_
_entity.id
_entity.type
_entity.pdbx_description
1 polymer ?
#
loop_
_entity_poly.entity_id
_entity_poly.type
_entity_poly.pdbx_seq_one_letter_code
_entity_poly.pdbx_strand_id
1 'polypeptide(L)'
;MMDPEKKKWSVIYPVYVNSKKTAADGRKIAKVKACENPTAQEIYDVCKHLGFKCELEADKAFPRDFMQKGRVRVLVQENKQSVHPDIHTKAALMVKLGELIPRLQSRQGGGAAASGAAAAGGKGGKRDKRKGR
;
A
#
# COMPACT_ATOMS: atom_id res chain seq x y z
N MET A 1 16.62 -17.84 -1.69
CA MET A 1 17.45 -17.24 -0.63
C MET A 1 17.38 -15.73 -0.82
N MET A 2 16.94 -14.95 0.17
CA MET A 2 16.90 -13.48 0.01
C MET A 2 18.25 -12.87 0.33
N ASP A 3 18.74 -11.99 -0.54
CA ASP A 3 19.97 -11.23 -0.32
C ASP A 3 19.88 -10.48 1.03
N PRO A 4 20.89 -10.62 1.91
CA PRO A 4 20.85 -10.01 3.24
C PRO A 4 20.74 -8.47 3.19
N GLU A 5 21.19 -7.85 2.10
CA GLU A 5 21.10 -6.41 1.87
C GLU A 5 19.65 -5.95 1.64
N LYS A 6 18.86 -6.72 0.90
CA LYS A 6 17.44 -6.43 0.63
C LYS A 6 16.59 -6.48 1.89
N LYS A 7 17.03 -7.19 2.95
CA LYS A 7 16.31 -7.23 4.24
C LYS A 7 16.22 -5.86 4.90
N LYS A 8 17.24 -5.00 4.69
CA LYS A 8 17.31 -3.63 5.25
C LYS A 8 16.48 -2.60 4.47
N TRP A 9 16.03 -2.95 3.26
CA TRP A 9 15.26 -2.04 2.41
C TRP A 9 13.91 -1.70 3.05
N SER A 10 13.43 -0.48 2.76
CA SER A 10 12.14 -0.01 3.22
C SER A 10 11.01 -0.80 2.59
N VAL A 11 10.08 -1.27 3.43
CA VAL A 11 8.92 -2.03 2.99
C VAL A 11 7.73 -1.10 2.75
N ILE A 12 7.13 -1.17 1.56
CA ILE A 12 5.91 -0.45 1.19
C ILE A 12 4.84 -1.46 0.80
N TYR A 13 3.71 -1.41 1.51
CA TYR A 13 2.49 -2.13 1.15
C TYR A 13 1.54 -1.18 0.45
N PRO A 14 0.70 -1.66 -0.49
CA PRO A 14 -0.25 -0.79 -1.17
C PRO A 14 -1.23 -0.07 -0.23
N VAL A 15 -1.55 -0.69 0.91
CA VAL A 15 -2.47 -0.13 1.93
C VAL A 15 -1.95 1.20 2.50
N TYR A 16 -0.62 1.40 2.50
CA TYR A 16 0.00 2.58 3.10
C TYR A 16 -0.35 3.85 2.35
N VAL A 17 -0.56 3.74 1.04
CA VAL A 17 -0.85 4.85 0.12
C VAL A 17 -2.29 4.83 -0.39
N ASN A 18 -3.14 3.93 0.13
CA ASN A 18 -4.53 3.79 -0.27
C ASN A 18 -5.44 4.81 0.44
N SER A 19 -6.17 5.63 -0.33
CA SER A 19 -7.08 6.67 0.16
C SER A 19 -8.39 6.12 0.73
N LYS A 20 -8.83 4.93 0.31
CA LYS A 20 -10.05 4.25 0.79
C LYS A 20 -9.87 3.61 2.17
N LYS A 21 -8.63 3.29 2.54
CA LYS A 21 -8.30 2.65 3.82
C LYS A 21 -8.08 3.72 4.89
N THR A 22 -8.50 3.46 6.12
CA THR A 22 -8.31 4.41 7.24
C THR A 22 -6.89 4.32 7.80
N ALA A 23 -6.53 5.25 8.70
CA ALA A 23 -5.27 5.15 9.43
C ALA A 23 -5.20 3.88 10.30
N ALA A 24 -6.34 3.47 10.88
CA ALA A 24 -6.45 2.24 11.66
C ALA A 24 -6.23 0.98 10.78
N ASP A 25 -6.74 1.00 9.54
CA ASP A 25 -6.56 -0.08 8.57
C ASP A 25 -5.14 -0.19 8.02
N GLY A 26 -4.31 0.84 8.22
CA GLY A 26 -2.89 0.81 7.87
C GLY A 26 -2.41 1.94 6.96
N ARG A 27 -3.28 2.87 6.54
CA ARG A 27 -2.85 4.04 5.77
C ARG A 27 -1.79 4.83 6.54
N LYS A 28 -0.70 5.21 5.88
CA LYS A 28 0.45 5.91 6.49
C LYS A 28 0.60 7.37 6.09
N ILE A 29 -0.16 7.82 5.08
CA ILE A 29 -0.14 9.20 4.59
C ILE A 29 -1.52 9.86 4.71
N ALA A 30 -1.54 11.19 4.56
CA ALA A 30 -2.76 11.98 4.54
C ALA A 30 -3.66 11.55 3.37
N LYS A 31 -4.98 11.50 3.60
CA LYS A 31 -5.96 11.06 2.60
C LYS A 31 -5.88 11.86 1.29
N VAL A 32 -5.62 13.17 1.39
CA VAL A 32 -5.50 14.08 0.23
C VAL A 32 -4.26 13.81 -0.63
N LYS A 33 -3.24 13.16 -0.08
CA LYS A 33 -2.01 12.78 -0.79
C LYS A 33 -2.01 11.31 -1.22
N ALA A 34 -3.06 10.57 -0.87
CA ALA A 34 -3.19 9.14 -1.14
C ALA A 34 -3.90 8.89 -2.47
N CYS A 35 -3.69 7.72 -3.06
CA CYS A 35 -4.31 7.32 -4.31
C CYS A 35 -5.38 6.24 -4.08
N GLU A 36 -6.30 6.09 -5.02
CA GLU A 36 -7.39 5.12 -4.91
C GLU A 36 -6.95 3.74 -5.42
N ASN A 37 -7.13 2.70 -4.59
CA ASN A 37 -6.83 1.30 -4.90
C ASN A 37 -5.48 1.06 -5.64
N PRO A 38 -4.34 1.50 -5.04
CA PRO A 38 -3.02 1.22 -5.58
C PRO A 38 -2.72 -0.27 -5.55
N THR A 39 -2.01 -0.74 -6.57
CA THR A 39 -1.47 -2.10 -6.65
C THR A 39 0.03 -2.11 -6.35
N ALA A 40 0.57 -3.27 -5.95
CA ALA A 40 2.01 -3.40 -5.73
C ALA A 40 2.82 -3.22 -7.02
N GLN A 41 2.25 -3.62 -8.16
CA GLN A 41 2.87 -3.45 -9.48
C GLN A 41 3.08 -1.96 -9.80
N GLU A 42 2.05 -1.13 -9.62
CA GLU A 42 2.17 0.30 -9.89
C GLU A 42 3.15 1.00 -8.96
N ILE A 43 3.20 0.59 -7.69
CA ILE A 43 4.20 1.11 -6.75
C ILE A 43 5.61 0.76 -7.24
N TYR A 44 5.81 -0.48 -7.71
CA TYR A 44 7.07 -0.91 -8.27
C TYR A 44 7.44 -0.11 -9.52
N ASP A 45 6.51 0.06 -10.46
CA ASP A 45 6.74 0.78 -11.72
C ASP A 45 7.10 2.25 -11.46
N VAL A 46 6.40 2.93 -10.54
CA VAL A 46 6.72 4.32 -10.17
C VAL A 46 8.07 4.39 -9.44
N CYS A 47 8.37 3.47 -8.52
CA CYS A 47 9.67 3.46 -7.84
C CYS A 47 10.82 3.24 -8.84
N LYS A 48 10.63 2.36 -9.82
CA LYS A 48 11.58 2.09 -10.90
C LYS A 48 11.75 3.31 -11.81
N HIS A 49 10.65 3.99 -12.14
CA HIS A 49 10.66 5.22 -12.93
C HIS A 49 11.40 6.37 -12.21
N LEU A 50 11.25 6.47 -10.89
CA LEU A 50 11.99 7.41 -10.04
C LEU A 50 13.47 7.01 -9.82
N GLY A 51 13.95 5.91 -10.41
CA GLY A 51 15.34 5.48 -10.31
C GLY A 51 15.71 4.79 -8.98
N PHE A 52 14.72 4.40 -8.16
CA PHE A 52 15.02 3.64 -6.94
C PHE A 52 15.31 2.18 -7.23
N LYS A 53 16.30 1.62 -6.52
CA LYS A 53 16.46 0.17 -6.42
C LYS A 53 15.27 -0.40 -5.65
N CYS A 54 14.43 -1.17 -6.33
CA CYS A 54 13.22 -1.76 -5.78
C CYS A 54 13.00 -3.21 -6.25
N GLU A 55 12.26 -3.97 -5.44
CA GLU A 55 11.96 -5.38 -5.65
C GLU A 55 10.48 -5.64 -5.35
N LEU A 56 9.79 -6.36 -6.23
CA LEU A 56 8.39 -6.72 -6.07
C LEU A 56 8.26 -8.14 -5.51
N GLU A 57 7.63 -8.26 -4.35
CA GLU A 57 7.29 -9.54 -3.73
C GLU A 57 5.79 -9.79 -3.86
N ALA A 58 5.35 -10.35 -4.99
CA ALA A 58 3.94 -10.59 -5.29
C ALA A 58 3.25 -11.58 -4.32
N ASP A 59 3.99 -12.56 -3.80
CA ASP A 59 3.49 -13.61 -2.90
C ASP A 59 3.23 -13.13 -1.46
N LYS A 60 3.65 -11.91 -1.11
CA LYS A 60 3.52 -11.37 0.24
C LYS A 60 2.23 -10.56 0.37
N ALA A 61 1.49 -10.76 1.46
CA ALA A 61 0.30 -9.99 1.75
C ALA A 61 0.49 -9.08 2.98
N PHE A 62 -0.39 -8.10 3.13
CA PHE A 62 -0.42 -7.26 4.31
C PHE A 62 -0.99 -8.04 5.51
N PRO A 63 -0.33 -8.08 6.68
CA PRO A 63 -0.76 -8.94 7.80
C PRO A 63 -2.18 -8.68 8.32
N ARG A 64 -2.73 -7.47 8.13
CA ARG A 64 -4.11 -7.13 8.54
C ARG A 64 -5.13 -7.31 7.41
N ASP A 65 -4.66 -7.51 6.17
CA ASP A 65 -5.51 -7.65 4.99
C ASP A 65 -4.85 -8.60 4.00
N PHE A 66 -5.15 -9.90 4.15
CA PHE A 66 -4.59 -10.97 3.33
C PHE A 66 -5.08 -10.94 1.88
N MET A 67 -6.19 -10.25 1.59
CA MET A 67 -6.68 -10.10 0.23
C MET A 67 -5.80 -9.15 -0.57
N GLN A 68 -5.18 -8.17 0.09
CA GLN A 68 -4.27 -7.25 -0.56
C GLN A 68 -2.86 -7.84 -0.66
N LYS A 69 -2.61 -8.49 -1.79
CA LYS A 69 -1.33 -9.10 -2.14
C LYS A 69 -0.34 -8.07 -2.71
N GLY A 70 0.93 -8.44 -2.63
CA GLY A 70 2.06 -7.66 -3.08
C GLY A 70 2.69 -6.81 -1.99
N ARG A 71 4.01 -6.84 -1.97
CA ARG A 71 4.87 -6.00 -1.13
C ARG A 71 6.03 -5.49 -1.97
N VAL A 72 6.33 -4.21 -1.88
CA VAL A 72 7.49 -3.62 -2.58
C VAL A 72 8.55 -3.29 -1.55
N ARG A 73 9.78 -3.75 -1.78
CA ARG A 73 10.96 -3.30 -1.04
C ARG A 73 11.68 -2.23 -1.85
N VAL A 74 12.04 -1.13 -1.21
CA VAL A 74 12.72 0.00 -1.85
C VAL A 74 13.91 0.42 -1.00
N LEU A 75 15.07 0.57 -1.62
CA LEU A 75 16.21 1.20 -0.99
C LEU A 75 15.98 2.72 -1.00
N VAL A 76 15.60 3.29 0.14
CA VAL A 76 15.40 4.76 0.27
C VAL A 76 16.62 5.43 0.90
N GLN A 77 17.26 4.72 1.84
CA GLN A 77 18.47 5.17 2.51
C GLN A 77 19.46 4.02 2.59
N GLU A 78 20.72 4.32 2.34
CA GLU A 78 21.85 3.41 2.43
C GLU A 78 22.89 4.07 3.35
N ASN A 79 23.36 3.37 4.38
CA ASN A 79 24.35 3.90 5.33
C ASN A 79 23.98 5.28 5.94
N LYS A 80 22.69 5.49 6.24
CA LYS A 80 22.11 6.76 6.75
C LYS A 80 22.11 7.93 5.77
N GLN A 81 22.52 7.72 4.52
CA GLN A 81 22.40 8.69 3.44
C GLN A 81 21.20 8.36 2.55
N SER A 82 20.56 9.40 2.03
CA SER A 82 19.46 9.25 1.08
C SER A 82 20.02 8.88 -0.27
N VAL A 83 19.39 7.92 -0.96
CA VAL A 83 19.87 7.48 -2.29
C VAL A 83 19.36 8.34 -3.44
N HIS A 84 18.38 9.21 -3.19
CA HIS A 84 17.77 10.08 -4.17
C HIS A 84 17.88 11.55 -3.74
N PRO A 85 18.18 12.49 -4.66
CA PRO A 85 18.40 13.91 -4.33
C PRO A 85 17.16 14.61 -3.75
N ASP A 86 15.95 14.29 -4.21
CA ASP A 86 14.73 14.95 -3.72
C ASP A 86 13.99 14.17 -2.61
N ILE A 87 14.13 12.84 -2.59
CA ILE A 87 13.30 11.94 -1.79
C ILE A 87 14.19 11.25 -0.77
N HIS A 88 14.22 11.85 0.42
CA HIS A 88 15.14 11.47 1.48
C HIS A 88 14.57 10.44 2.46
N THR A 89 13.24 10.32 2.52
CA THR A 89 12.56 9.51 3.52
C THR A 89 11.49 8.64 2.89
N LYS A 90 11.20 7.52 3.55
CA LYS A 90 10.09 6.63 3.17
C LYS A 90 8.76 7.38 3.12
N ALA A 91 8.53 8.33 4.03
CA ALA A 91 7.31 9.14 4.05
C ALA A 91 7.19 10.03 2.80
N ALA A 92 8.29 10.69 2.40
CA ALA A 92 8.33 11.49 1.18
C ALA A 92 8.08 10.62 -0.06
N LEU A 93 8.67 9.42 -0.12
CA LEU A 93 8.41 8.47 -1.21
C LEU A 93 6.93 8.08 -1.28
N MET A 94 6.30 7.76 -0.14
CA MET A 94 4.87 7.40 -0.11
C MET A 94 3.96 8.54 -0.60
N VAL A 95 4.29 9.79 -0.28
CA VAL A 95 3.57 10.95 -0.80
C VAL A 95 3.72 11.04 -2.32
N LYS A 96 4.96 10.91 -2.84
CA LYS A 96 5.22 10.94 -4.29
C LYS A 96 4.52 9.82 -5.04
N LEU A 97 4.45 8.62 -4.46
CA LEU A 97 3.68 7.50 -5.01
C LEU A 97 2.19 7.86 -5.15
N GLY A 98 1.60 8.47 -4.14
CA GLY A 98 0.19 8.88 -4.19
C GLY A 98 -0.10 9.94 -5.25
N GLU A 99 0.86 10.82 -5.55
CA GLU A 99 0.79 11.82 -6.62
C GLU A 99 0.95 11.22 -8.02
N LEU A 100 1.82 10.22 -8.19
CA LEU A 100 2.21 9.70 -9.50
C LEU A 100 1.39 8.49 -9.97
N ILE A 101 0.95 7.60 -9.07
CA ILE A 101 0.16 6.40 -9.43
C ILE A 101 -1.10 6.76 -10.24
N PRO A 102 -1.91 7.78 -9.88
CA PRO A 102 -3.08 8.17 -10.67
C PRO A 102 -2.74 8.69 -12.08
N ARG A 103 -1.48 9.10 -12.32
CA ARG A 103 -1.01 9.66 -13.59
C ARG A 103 -0.41 8.61 -14.51
N LEU A 104 -0.34 7.34 -14.08
CA LEU A 104 0.17 6.26 -14.90
C LEU A 104 -0.72 6.04 -16.13
N GLN A 105 -0.08 5.85 -17.28
CA GLN A 105 -0.76 5.55 -18.55
C GLN A 105 -1.57 4.25 -18.46
N SER A 106 -1.13 3.28 -17.63
CA SER A 106 -1.87 2.05 -17.32
C SER A 106 -3.27 2.30 -16.75
N ARG A 107 -3.51 3.47 -16.13
CA ARG A 107 -4.84 3.88 -15.66
C ARG A 107 -5.62 4.74 -16.65
N GLN A 108 -4.93 5.44 -17.55
CA GLN A 108 -5.56 6.32 -18.54
C GLN A 108 -6.16 5.56 -19.74
N GLY A 109 -5.72 4.33 -19.98
CA GLY A 109 -6.22 3.44 -21.04
C GLY A 109 -7.41 2.56 -20.67
N GLY A 110 -8.38 3.07 -19.90
CA GLY A 110 -9.67 2.39 -19.67
C GLY A 110 -9.58 1.02 -18.98
N GLY A 111 -9.45 1.00 -17.65
CA GLY A 111 -9.44 -0.24 -16.88
C GLY A 111 -9.96 -0.04 -15.47
N ALA A 112 -11.28 -0.03 -15.32
CA ALA A 112 -11.94 -0.22 -14.04
C ALA A 112 -11.64 -1.64 -13.52
N ALA A 113 -10.58 -1.80 -12.72
CA ALA A 113 -10.43 -2.99 -11.87
C ALA A 113 -10.97 -2.65 -10.48
N ALA A 114 -12.31 -2.63 -10.39
CA ALA A 114 -12.99 -2.75 -9.12
C ALA A 114 -12.70 -4.16 -8.56
N SER A 115 -12.07 -4.23 -7.40
CA SER A 115 -12.15 -5.40 -6.53
C SER A 115 -12.66 -4.93 -5.18
N GLY A 116 -13.94 -4.58 -5.18
CA GLY A 116 -14.71 -4.27 -3.99
C GLY A 116 -15.81 -5.33 -3.82
N ALA A 117 -15.42 -6.56 -3.47
CA ALA A 117 -16.38 -7.49 -2.89
C ALA A 117 -16.59 -7.06 -1.42
N ALA A 118 -17.59 -6.21 -1.21
CA ALA A 118 -18.13 -5.94 0.11
C ALA A 118 -18.80 -7.22 0.63
N ALA A 119 -18.13 -7.91 1.55
CA ALA A 119 -18.75 -8.95 2.35
C ALA A 119 -19.78 -8.29 3.28
N ALA A 120 -21.05 -8.63 3.08
CA ALA A 120 -22.15 -8.27 3.96
C ALA A 120 -21.91 -8.90 5.34
N GLY A 121 -21.61 -8.06 6.34
CA GLY A 121 -21.62 -8.42 7.75
C GLY A 121 -22.81 -7.76 8.44
N GLY A 122 -23.66 -8.55 9.10
CA GLY A 122 -24.53 -8.02 10.15
C GLY A 122 -25.87 -8.72 10.36
N LYS A 123 -25.88 -9.87 11.04
CA LYS A 123 -27.04 -10.26 11.88
C LYS A 123 -26.57 -11.02 13.12
N GLY A 124 -25.98 -10.28 14.06
CA GLY A 124 -25.76 -10.71 15.44
C GLY A 124 -26.84 -10.12 16.34
N GLY A 125 -28.02 -10.76 16.36
CA GLY A 125 -29.15 -10.38 17.22
C GLY A 125 -29.07 -11.07 18.58
N LYS A 126 -28.55 -10.33 19.56
CA LYS A 126 -28.50 -10.62 21.00
C LYS A 126 -29.88 -11.04 21.53
N ARG A 127 -30.02 -12.26 22.07
CA ARG A 127 -31.15 -12.65 22.95
C ARG A 127 -30.64 -12.72 24.38
N ASP A 128 -31.09 -11.79 25.21
CA ASP A 128 -30.89 -11.81 26.67
C ASP A 128 -32.26 -11.68 27.37
N LYS A 129 -32.48 -12.60 28.30
CA LYS A 129 -33.28 -12.56 29.55
C LYS A 129 -34.82 -12.47 29.59
N ARG A 130 -35.35 -13.58 30.13
CA ARG A 130 -36.45 -13.79 31.11
C ARG A 130 -37.00 -12.56 31.88
N LYS A 131 -38.34 -12.51 31.97
CA LYS A 131 -39.26 -12.28 33.12
C LYS A 131 -40.61 -11.85 32.51
N GLY A 132 -41.79 -12.37 32.82
CA GLY A 132 -42.36 -12.78 34.10
C GLY A 132 -43.63 -11.92 34.29
N ARG A 133 -44.81 -12.51 34.10
CA ARG A 133 -46.09 -12.10 34.69
C ARG A 133 -47.06 -13.27 34.61
#